data_AF-A0A2T2S9X1-F1
#
_entry.id   AF-A0A2T2S9X1-F1
#
_cell.length_a   1.000
_cell.length_b   1.000
_cell.length_c   1.000
_cell.angle_alpha   90.00
_cell.angle_beta   90.00
_cell.angle_gamma   90.00
#
_symmetry.space_group_name_H-M   'P 1'
#
loop_
_entity.id
_entity.type
_entity.pdbx_description
1 polymer ?
#
loop_
_entity_poly.entity_id
_entity_poly.type
_entity_poly.pdbx_seq_one_letter_code
_entity_poly.pdbx_strand_id
1 'polypeptide(L)'
;MQSTNHSKIESQHAAVHRIAALLLVCVLVGLLGRVPVQAQPTRTALEPFTGHWKGPFVVYTHTGERVDSLTAEHRYRWDGDVQVGTQIDRYPDGRVVRHKARNDVRNDTLFCEVTHEDGTTTVYRGRQVGEAVVWHRRTEAGLVESFRERVVETPEGREYRIDGFGVYPNENGPPSTLHFVGRYRPVHQEDSNGRE
;
A
#
# COMPACT_ATOMS: atom_id res chain seq x y z
N MET A 1 19.70 -78.20 -28.01
CA MET A 1 20.70 -77.11 -28.08
C MET A 1 20.23 -76.17 -29.18
N GLN A 2 20.15 -74.85 -28.93
CA GLN A 2 19.30 -73.84 -29.61
C GLN A 2 17.87 -73.80 -29.03
N SER A 3 17.23 -72.68 -28.70
CA SER A 3 17.58 -71.26 -28.81
C SER A 3 16.76 -70.49 -27.77
N THR A 4 17.42 -69.96 -26.75
CA THR A 4 16.93 -68.89 -25.87
C THR A 4 17.00 -67.58 -26.64
N ASN A 5 15.91 -67.09 -27.24
CA ASN A 5 15.89 -65.73 -27.82
C ASN A 5 14.49 -65.13 -28.07
N HIS A 6 13.45 -65.58 -27.36
CA HIS A 6 12.12 -64.93 -27.43
C HIS A 6 11.76 -64.04 -26.25
N SER A 7 12.53 -64.03 -25.15
CA SER A 7 12.22 -63.13 -24.02
C SER A 7 12.82 -61.72 -24.14
N LYS A 8 13.54 -61.41 -25.23
CA LYS A 8 14.26 -60.14 -25.39
C LYS A 8 13.51 -59.09 -26.19
N ILE A 9 12.42 -59.46 -26.87
CA ILE A 9 11.62 -58.56 -27.73
C ILE A 9 10.46 -57.92 -26.94
N GLU A 10 9.92 -58.59 -25.92
CA GLU A 10 8.84 -58.02 -25.09
C GLU A 10 9.32 -56.93 -24.12
N SER A 11 10.61 -56.88 -23.77
CA SER A 11 11.12 -55.86 -22.84
C SER A 11 11.39 -54.50 -23.48
N GLN A 12 11.50 -54.42 -24.81
CA GLN A 12 11.79 -53.16 -25.51
C GLN A 12 10.52 -52.34 -25.80
N HIS A 13 9.36 -52.97 -26.02
CA HIS A 13 8.10 -52.26 -26.24
C HIS A 13 7.51 -51.64 -24.96
N ALA A 14 7.74 -52.26 -23.80
CA ALA A 14 7.29 -51.72 -22.51
C ALA A 14 8.11 -50.51 -22.03
N ALA A 15 9.36 -50.37 -22.47
CA ALA A 15 10.24 -49.27 -22.09
C ALA A 15 9.92 -47.97 -22.85
N VAL A 16 9.59 -48.07 -24.15
CA VAL A 16 9.34 -46.89 -24.99
C VAL A 16 8.01 -46.22 -24.65
N HIS A 17 6.98 -46.98 -24.27
CA HIS A 17 5.69 -46.40 -23.84
C HIS A 17 5.74 -45.76 -22.44
N ARG A 18 6.69 -46.14 -21.58
CA ARG A 18 6.85 -45.51 -20.25
C ARG A 18 7.57 -44.16 -20.31
N ILE A 19 8.42 -43.95 -21.32
CA ILE A 19 9.17 -42.69 -21.48
C ILE A 19 8.30 -41.61 -22.13
N ALA A 20 7.42 -41.97 -23.06
CA ALA A 20 6.49 -41.02 -23.69
C ALA A 20 5.39 -40.52 -22.72
N ALA A 21 4.98 -41.34 -21.75
CA ALA A 21 3.98 -40.94 -20.75
C ALA A 21 4.55 -40.02 -19.66
N LEU A 22 5.85 -40.10 -19.35
CA LEU A 22 6.47 -39.27 -18.32
C LEU A 22 6.76 -37.83 -18.79
N LEU A 23 7.00 -37.62 -20.09
CA LEU A 23 7.27 -36.28 -20.62
C LEU A 23 6.00 -35.43 -20.79
N LEU A 24 4.84 -36.06 -20.97
CA LEU A 24 3.57 -35.32 -21.09
C LEU A 24 3.03 -34.81 -19.74
N VAL A 25 3.35 -35.49 -18.63
CA VAL A 25 2.91 -35.08 -17.29
C VAL A 25 3.71 -33.89 -16.76
N CYS A 26 5.02 -33.81 -17.05
CA CYS A 26 5.83 -32.66 -16.61
C CYS A 26 5.50 -31.35 -17.34
N VAL A 27 5.03 -31.42 -18.60
CA VAL A 27 4.66 -30.20 -19.35
C VAL A 27 3.27 -29.68 -18.96
N LEU A 28 2.36 -30.55 -18.50
CA LEU A 28 1.05 -30.11 -17.97
C LEU A 28 1.10 -29.58 -16.54
N VAL A 29 2.08 -30.00 -15.71
CA VAL A 29 2.30 -29.42 -14.37
C VAL A 29 3.03 -28.07 -14.42
N GLY A 30 3.75 -27.78 -15.52
CA GLY A 30 4.38 -26.48 -15.76
C GLY A 30 3.41 -25.32 -16.09
N LEU A 31 2.13 -25.62 -16.32
CA LEU A 31 1.07 -24.63 -16.56
C LEU A 31 0.37 -24.15 -15.28
N LEU A 32 0.77 -24.63 -14.10
CA LEU A 32 0.53 -23.93 -12.85
C LEU A 32 1.55 -22.80 -12.72
N GLY A 33 1.51 -21.88 -13.69
CA GLY A 33 1.98 -20.53 -13.47
C GLY A 33 1.33 -20.11 -12.16
N ARG A 34 2.14 -19.94 -11.12
CA ARG A 34 1.75 -19.17 -9.95
C ARG A 34 1.50 -17.77 -10.48
N VAL A 35 0.30 -17.55 -11.02
CA VAL A 35 -0.29 -16.22 -11.05
C VAL A 35 -0.15 -15.79 -9.59
N PRO A 36 0.64 -14.75 -9.28
CA PRO A 36 0.60 -14.22 -7.93
C PRO A 36 -0.87 -13.87 -7.74
N VAL A 37 -1.56 -14.62 -6.87
CA VAL A 37 -2.87 -14.20 -6.37
C VAL A 37 -2.55 -12.90 -5.68
N GLN A 38 -2.73 -11.79 -6.39
CA GLN A 38 -2.75 -10.48 -5.78
C GLN A 38 -3.85 -10.59 -4.74
N ALA A 39 -3.47 -10.63 -3.46
CA ALA A 39 -4.42 -10.59 -2.39
C ALA A 39 -5.33 -9.38 -2.65
N GLN A 40 -6.61 -9.64 -2.93
CA GLN A 40 -7.57 -8.58 -3.12
C GLN A 40 -7.52 -7.70 -1.87
N PRO A 41 -7.30 -6.39 -2.00
CA PRO A 41 -7.24 -5.53 -0.84
C PRO A 41 -8.61 -5.59 -0.17
N THR A 42 -8.63 -6.16 1.02
CA THR A 42 -9.85 -6.20 1.82
C THR A 42 -9.88 -4.99 2.73
N ARG A 43 -11.07 -4.66 3.24
CA ARG A 43 -11.28 -3.68 4.31
C ARG A 43 -10.26 -3.81 5.46
N THR A 44 -9.79 -5.04 5.73
CA THR A 44 -8.79 -5.34 6.77
C THR A 44 -7.45 -4.63 6.56
N ALA A 45 -7.08 -4.26 5.32
CA ALA A 45 -5.88 -3.50 5.03
C ALA A 45 -5.86 -2.11 5.69
N LEU A 46 -7.05 -1.58 6.02
CA LEU A 46 -7.21 -0.26 6.63
C LEU A 46 -7.27 -0.33 8.17
N GLU A 47 -7.50 -1.50 8.75
CA GLU A 47 -7.68 -1.68 10.19
C GLU A 47 -6.51 -1.16 11.04
N PRO A 48 -5.24 -1.37 10.66
CA PRO A 48 -4.12 -0.89 11.47
C PRO A 48 -4.14 0.62 11.70
N PHE A 49 -4.71 1.40 10.78
CA PHE A 49 -4.76 2.86 10.82
C PHE A 49 -5.94 3.41 11.62
N THR A 50 -6.92 2.58 11.98
CA THR A 50 -8.04 2.99 12.84
C THR A 50 -7.51 3.48 14.20
N GLY A 51 -8.04 4.61 14.67
CA GLY A 51 -7.62 5.25 15.93
C GLY A 51 -7.16 6.68 15.73
N HIS A 52 -6.47 7.21 16.75
CA HIS A 52 -5.95 8.57 16.79
C HIS A 52 -4.42 8.53 16.78
N TRP A 53 -3.83 9.16 15.77
CA TRP A 53 -2.40 9.20 15.52
C TRP A 53 -1.93 10.65 15.43
N LYS A 54 -0.77 10.97 16.02
CA LYS A 54 -0.18 12.30 15.94
C LYS A 54 1.34 12.21 15.84
N GLY A 55 1.94 13.08 15.03
CA GLY A 55 3.39 13.19 14.98
C GLY A 55 3.89 14.09 13.85
N PRO A 56 5.21 14.17 13.67
CA PRO A 56 5.81 14.98 12.61
C PRO A 56 5.55 14.39 11.22
N PHE A 57 5.31 15.31 10.28
CA PHE A 57 5.40 15.07 8.84
C PHE A 57 6.46 16.03 8.27
N VAL A 58 7.45 15.50 7.56
CA VAL A 58 8.62 16.24 7.09
C VAL A 58 8.78 16.06 5.59
N VAL A 59 9.09 17.15 4.88
CA VAL A 59 9.29 17.18 3.44
C VAL A 59 10.74 17.50 3.13
N TYR A 60 11.28 16.78 2.15
CA TYR A 60 12.65 16.87 1.69
C TYR A 60 12.70 17.08 0.18
N THR A 61 13.75 17.73 -0.32
CA THR A 61 14.13 17.68 -1.73
C THR A 61 14.56 16.27 -2.13
N HIS A 62 14.65 16.02 -3.44
CA HIS A 62 15.24 14.79 -3.98
C HIS A 62 16.71 14.54 -3.56
N THR A 63 17.44 15.57 -3.11
CA THR A 63 18.82 15.45 -2.59
C THR A 63 18.87 15.23 -1.07
N GLY A 64 17.72 15.21 -0.38
CA GLY A 64 17.63 14.96 1.06
C GLY A 64 17.69 16.20 1.95
N GLU A 65 17.65 17.40 1.37
CA GLU A 65 17.55 18.65 2.14
C GLU A 65 16.11 18.83 2.66
N ARG A 66 15.93 19.12 3.94
CA ARG A 66 14.60 19.40 4.51
C ARG A 66 14.11 20.77 4.05
N VAL A 67 12.90 20.82 3.48
CA VAL A 67 12.28 22.05 2.97
C VAL A 67 11.04 22.48 3.75
N ASP A 68 10.35 21.54 4.38
CA ASP A 68 9.16 21.85 5.18
C ASP A 68 8.94 20.80 6.28
N SER A 69 8.12 21.14 7.26
CA SER A 69 7.64 20.23 8.29
C SER A 69 6.40 20.75 8.97
N LEU A 70 5.53 19.84 9.39
CA LEU A 70 4.35 20.14 10.18
C LEU A 70 4.10 19.05 11.23
N THR A 71 3.23 19.33 12.19
CA THR A 71 2.65 18.28 13.05
C THR A 71 1.31 17.86 12.48
N ALA A 72 1.21 16.60 12.09
CA ALA A 72 -0.01 16.00 11.57
C ALA A 72 -0.74 15.25 12.68
N GLU A 73 -2.07 15.27 12.62
CA GLU A 73 -2.96 14.53 13.50
C GLU A 73 -4.04 13.85 12.65
N HIS A 74 -4.05 12.51 12.68
CA HIS A 74 -5.00 11.69 11.93
C HIS A 74 -5.92 10.97 12.89
N ARG A 75 -7.24 11.05 12.67
CA ARG A 75 -8.22 10.27 13.43
C ARG A 75 -9.08 9.51 12.45
N TYR A 76 -9.09 8.18 12.55
CA TYR A 76 -9.88 7.30 11.69
C TYR A 76 -10.79 6.43 12.53
N ARG A 77 -12.02 6.25 12.07
CA ARG A 77 -13.01 5.32 12.63
C ARG A 77 -13.81 4.66 11.52
N TRP A 78 -14.44 3.54 11.83
CA TRP A 78 -15.40 2.92 10.91
C TRP A 78 -16.77 3.59 10.97
N ASP A 79 -17.41 3.67 9.81
CA ASP A 79 -18.79 4.09 9.58
C ASP A 79 -19.39 3.14 8.53
N GLY A 80 -20.08 2.10 8.99
CA GLY A 80 -20.46 0.98 8.13
C GLY A 80 -19.23 0.32 7.50
N ASP A 81 -19.17 0.30 6.17
CA ASP A 81 -18.07 -0.26 5.36
C ASP A 81 -16.97 0.73 4.98
N VAL A 82 -17.05 1.94 5.52
CA VAL A 82 -16.20 3.05 5.14
C VAL A 82 -15.40 3.48 6.36
N GLN A 83 -14.09 3.67 6.21
CA GLN A 83 -13.30 4.29 7.25
C GLN A 83 -13.30 5.80 7.02
N VAL A 84 -13.92 6.54 7.91
CA VAL A 84 -13.96 8.00 7.86
C VAL A 84 -12.92 8.58 8.81
N GLY A 85 -12.36 9.73 8.46
CA GLY A 85 -11.39 10.37 9.31
C GLY A 85 -11.27 11.87 9.17
N THR A 86 -10.50 12.45 10.09
CA THR A 86 -10.08 13.84 10.08
C THR A 86 -8.57 13.89 10.09
N GLN A 87 -8.00 14.75 9.24
CA GLN A 87 -6.57 15.06 9.22
C GLN A 87 -6.42 16.53 9.61
N ILE A 88 -5.51 16.82 10.53
CA ILE A 88 -5.24 18.19 10.98
C ILE A 88 -3.74 18.43 10.92
N ASP A 89 -3.37 19.38 10.08
CA ASP A 89 -1.98 19.78 9.87
C ASP A 89 -1.72 21.11 10.57
N ARG A 90 -0.69 21.14 11.43
CA ARG A 90 -0.27 22.33 12.16
C ARG A 90 1.12 22.73 11.73
N TYR A 91 1.19 23.87 11.05
CA TYR A 91 2.42 24.42 10.52
C TYR A 91 3.18 25.24 11.58
N PRO A 92 4.52 25.38 11.44
CA PRO A 92 5.33 26.17 12.36
C PRO A 92 4.96 27.65 12.43
N ASP A 93 4.34 28.18 11.37
CA ASP A 93 3.85 29.56 11.27
C ASP A 93 2.51 29.78 12.02
N GLY A 94 1.96 28.75 12.65
CA GLY A 94 0.69 28.79 13.38
C GLY A 94 -0.53 28.49 12.53
N ARG A 95 -0.37 28.31 11.21
CA ARG A 95 -1.48 27.94 10.32
C ARG A 95 -1.95 26.52 10.64
N VAL A 96 -3.27 26.33 10.63
CA VAL A 96 -3.91 25.04 10.87
C VAL A 96 -4.82 24.73 9.71
N VAL A 97 -4.62 23.57 9.08
CA VAL A 97 -5.42 23.10 7.96
C VAL A 97 -6.15 21.83 8.36
N ARG A 98 -7.43 21.72 8.02
CA ARG A 98 -8.26 20.54 8.33
C ARG A 98 -8.78 19.87 7.07
N HIS A 99 -8.68 18.54 7.04
CA HIS A 99 -9.22 17.73 5.96
C HIS A 99 -10.12 16.62 6.50
N LYS A 100 -11.08 16.20 5.68
CA LYS A 100 -11.89 15.01 5.94
C LYS A 100 -11.42 13.91 5.00
N ALA A 101 -11.22 12.72 5.55
CA ALA A 101 -10.79 11.56 4.79
C ALA A 101 -11.90 10.50 4.76
N ARG A 102 -12.01 9.80 3.63
CA ARG A 102 -12.89 8.66 3.44
C ARG A 102 -12.11 7.57 2.72
N ASN A 103 -11.97 6.41 3.37
CA ASN A 103 -11.33 5.25 2.79
C ASN A 103 -12.36 4.14 2.57
N ASP A 104 -12.40 3.59 1.37
CA ASP A 104 -13.28 2.47 1.02
C ASP A 104 -12.62 1.52 0.02
N VAL A 105 -13.22 0.34 -0.14
CA VAL A 105 -12.84 -0.65 -1.16
C VAL A 105 -13.94 -0.68 -2.21
N ARG A 106 -13.58 -0.45 -3.47
CA ARG A 106 -14.48 -0.53 -4.62
C ARG A 106 -13.81 -1.36 -5.71
N ASN A 107 -14.46 -2.42 -6.17
CA ASN A 107 -13.96 -3.30 -7.24
C ASN A 107 -12.49 -3.72 -7.00
N ASP A 108 -12.21 -4.28 -5.82
CA ASP A 108 -10.86 -4.73 -5.40
C ASP A 108 -9.78 -3.65 -5.44
N THR A 109 -10.17 -2.37 -5.35
CA THR A 109 -9.25 -1.24 -5.29
C THR A 109 -9.55 -0.44 -4.03
N LEU A 110 -8.50 -0.11 -3.27
CA LEU A 110 -8.62 0.82 -2.16
C LEU A 110 -8.72 2.24 -2.73
N PHE A 111 -9.54 3.07 -2.12
CA PHE A 111 -9.58 4.49 -2.40
C PHE A 111 -9.44 5.27 -1.11
N CYS A 112 -8.73 6.39 -1.19
CA CYS A 112 -8.64 7.40 -0.15
C CYS A 112 -9.06 8.72 -0.78
N GLU A 113 -10.19 9.24 -0.33
CA GLU A 113 -10.74 10.53 -0.74
C GLU A 113 -10.49 11.53 0.38
N VAL A 114 -9.82 12.63 0.08
CA VAL A 114 -9.48 13.70 1.03
C VAL A 114 -10.17 14.98 0.58
N THR A 115 -11.18 15.41 1.33
CA THR A 115 -11.88 16.68 1.11
C THR A 115 -11.17 17.80 1.87
N HIS A 116 -10.79 18.84 1.13
CA HIS A 116 -10.10 20.02 1.63
C HIS A 116 -11.07 21.10 2.12
N GLU A 117 -10.56 22.14 2.80
CA GLU A 117 -11.39 23.21 3.38
C GLU A 117 -12.15 24.01 2.32
N ASP A 118 -11.62 24.10 1.10
CA ASP A 118 -12.25 24.74 -0.05
C ASP A 118 -13.31 23.85 -0.73
N GLY A 119 -13.56 22.65 -0.20
CA GLY A 119 -14.51 21.67 -0.74
C GLY A 119 -13.97 20.83 -1.90
N THR A 120 -12.75 21.10 -2.39
CA THR A 120 -12.11 20.24 -3.40
C THR A 120 -11.79 18.88 -2.79
N THR A 121 -11.71 17.85 -3.64
CA THR A 121 -11.40 16.49 -3.19
C THR A 121 -10.25 15.91 -3.98
N THR A 122 -9.24 15.48 -3.25
CA THR A 122 -8.16 14.64 -3.74
C THR A 122 -8.59 13.18 -3.69
N VAL A 123 -8.27 12.39 -4.71
CA VAL A 123 -8.51 10.94 -4.71
C VAL A 123 -7.21 10.18 -4.97
N TYR A 124 -6.88 9.25 -4.07
CA TYR A 124 -5.81 8.28 -4.26
C TYR A 124 -6.38 6.89 -4.53
N ARG A 125 -5.73 6.15 -5.41
CA ARG A 125 -5.94 4.71 -5.58
C ARG A 125 -4.89 3.95 -4.79
N GLY A 126 -5.34 2.98 -4.00
CA GLY A 126 -4.52 2.20 -3.11
C GLY A 126 -4.48 0.73 -3.51
N ARG A 127 -3.40 0.07 -3.09
CA ARG A 127 -3.29 -1.39 -3.09
C ARG A 127 -2.58 -1.86 -1.83
N GLN A 128 -2.95 -3.03 -1.34
CA GLN A 128 -2.23 -3.68 -0.26
C GLN A 128 -0.93 -4.30 -0.79
N VAL A 129 0.17 -4.10 -0.09
CA VAL A 129 1.49 -4.70 -0.36
C VAL A 129 2.09 -5.18 0.96
N GLY A 130 1.90 -6.48 1.26
CA GLY A 130 2.20 -7.03 2.57
C GLY A 130 1.33 -6.37 3.65
N GLU A 131 1.98 -5.86 4.70
CA GLU A 131 1.34 -5.15 5.81
C GLU A 131 1.14 -3.65 5.56
N ALA A 132 1.43 -3.18 4.34
CA ALA A 132 1.32 -1.77 3.99
C ALA A 132 0.23 -1.53 2.96
N VAL A 133 -0.27 -0.31 2.93
CA VAL A 133 -1.05 0.22 1.81
C VAL A 133 -0.14 1.16 1.01
N VAL A 134 -0.13 0.99 -0.30
CA VAL A 134 0.54 1.93 -1.22
C VAL A 134 -0.53 2.72 -1.95
N TRP A 135 -0.54 4.03 -1.72
CA TRP A 135 -1.41 4.99 -2.35
C TRP A 135 -0.72 5.66 -3.53
N HIS A 136 -1.51 5.97 -4.56
CA HIS A 136 -1.03 6.61 -5.77
C HIS A 136 -2.09 7.53 -6.37
N ARG A 137 -1.68 8.71 -6.84
CA ARG A 137 -2.48 9.55 -7.74
C ARG A 137 -1.62 10.11 -8.86
N ARG A 138 -2.24 10.32 -10.01
CA ARG A 138 -1.70 11.08 -11.14
C ARG A 138 -2.80 11.97 -11.69
N THR A 139 -2.46 13.22 -12.02
CA THR A 139 -3.37 14.18 -12.65
C THR A 139 -2.99 14.41 -14.11
N GLU A 140 -3.91 14.98 -14.90
CA GLU A 140 -3.64 15.39 -16.29
C GLU A 140 -2.55 16.47 -16.37
N ALA A 141 -2.48 17.36 -15.38
CA ALA A 141 -1.44 18.37 -15.26
C ALA A 141 -0.03 17.80 -14.97
N GLY A 142 0.09 16.47 -14.82
CA GLY A 142 1.38 15.80 -14.62
C GLY A 142 1.80 15.68 -13.15
N LEU A 143 0.98 16.13 -12.19
CA LEU A 143 1.22 15.84 -10.78
C LEU A 143 1.17 14.33 -10.54
N VAL A 144 2.17 13.81 -9.82
CA VAL A 144 2.21 12.43 -9.35
C VAL A 144 2.53 12.40 -7.88
N GLU A 145 1.80 11.61 -7.11
CA GLU A 145 2.18 11.27 -5.74
C GLU A 145 2.06 9.77 -5.51
N SER A 146 3.01 9.22 -4.76
CA SER A 146 2.98 7.84 -4.35
C SER A 146 3.56 7.70 -2.95
N PHE A 147 2.87 7.00 -2.07
CA PHE A 147 3.34 6.80 -0.70
C PHE A 147 2.89 5.47 -0.12
N ARG A 148 3.71 4.96 0.78
CA ARG A 148 3.50 3.73 1.51
C ARG A 148 3.14 4.05 2.95
N GLU A 149 2.00 3.54 3.38
CA GLU A 149 1.52 3.62 4.76
C GLU A 149 1.59 2.27 5.43
N ARG A 150 2.03 2.24 6.69
CA ARG A 150 2.00 1.04 7.54
C ARG A 150 2.01 1.42 8.99
N VAL A 151 1.51 0.53 9.85
CA VAL A 151 1.80 0.59 11.28
C VAL A 151 2.82 -0.48 11.60
N VAL A 152 3.85 -0.11 12.37
CA VAL A 152 4.90 -1.03 12.83
C VAL A 152 5.02 -0.99 14.35
N GLU A 153 5.51 -2.07 14.95
CA GLU A 153 5.95 -2.07 16.33
C GLU A 153 7.38 -1.52 16.42
N THR A 154 7.62 -0.61 17.38
CA THR A 154 8.95 -0.12 17.75
C THR A 154 9.19 -0.36 19.24
N PRO A 155 10.42 -0.21 19.76
CA PRO A 155 10.67 -0.29 21.20
C PRO A 155 9.81 0.68 22.03
N GLU A 156 9.42 1.80 21.44
CA GLU A 156 8.56 2.83 22.04
C GLU A 156 7.05 2.59 21.80
N GLY A 157 6.69 1.44 21.23
CA GLY A 157 5.31 1.05 20.90
C GLY A 157 4.96 1.23 19.42
N ARG A 158 3.66 1.18 19.11
CA ARG A 158 3.15 1.30 17.74
C ARG A 158 3.53 2.64 17.10
N GLU A 159 3.87 2.61 15.82
CA GLU A 159 4.17 3.78 15.02
C GLU A 159 3.52 3.67 13.63
N TYR A 160 2.67 4.63 13.29
CA TYR A 160 2.12 4.80 11.94
C TYR A 160 3.12 5.60 11.10
N ARG A 161 3.61 4.97 10.03
CA ARG A 161 4.61 5.51 9.12
C ARG A 161 4.00 5.82 7.77
N ILE A 162 4.34 6.99 7.25
CA ILE A 162 4.14 7.38 5.85
C ILE A 162 5.52 7.60 5.25
N ASP A 163 5.80 6.95 4.11
CA ASP A 163 7.02 7.16 3.32
C ASP A 163 6.62 7.35 1.86
N GLY A 164 6.92 8.50 1.27
CA GLY A 164 6.45 8.80 -0.08
C GLY A 164 7.25 9.84 -0.84
N PHE A 165 6.79 10.09 -2.05
CA PHE A 165 7.30 11.15 -2.90
C PHE A 165 6.18 11.78 -3.73
N GLY A 166 6.42 13.01 -4.16
CA GLY A 166 5.60 13.75 -5.10
C GLY A 166 6.44 14.37 -6.21
N VAL A 167 5.91 14.38 -7.43
CA VAL A 167 6.43 15.13 -8.57
C VAL A 167 5.38 16.18 -8.91
N TYR A 168 5.75 17.44 -8.75
CA TYR A 168 4.85 18.58 -8.91
C TYR A 168 5.21 19.34 -10.18
N PRO A 169 4.26 19.54 -11.11
CA PRO A 169 4.51 20.31 -12.33
C PRO A 169 4.85 21.75 -11.98
N ASN A 170 5.72 22.36 -12.78
CA ASN A 170 6.09 23.76 -12.67
C ASN A 170 5.92 24.38 -14.06
N GLU A 171 5.07 25.40 -14.17
CA GLU A 171 4.78 26.04 -15.46
C GLU A 171 6.02 26.74 -16.05
N ASN A 172 6.93 27.20 -15.18
CA ASN A 172 8.06 28.05 -15.56
C ASN A 172 9.41 27.34 -15.44
N GLY A 173 9.43 26.01 -15.31
CA GLY A 173 10.68 25.29 -15.08
C GLY A 173 10.53 23.78 -14.98
N PRO A 174 11.61 23.07 -14.61
CA PRO A 174 11.53 21.63 -14.40
C PRO A 174 10.57 21.30 -13.24
N PRO A 175 9.91 20.13 -13.28
CA PRO A 175 9.06 19.67 -12.20
C PRO A 175 9.87 19.51 -10.91
N SER A 176 9.22 19.78 -9.78
CA SER A 176 9.82 19.61 -8.45
C SER A 176 9.56 18.20 -7.93
N THR A 177 10.63 17.49 -7.55
CA THR A 177 10.53 16.19 -6.88
C THR A 177 10.80 16.36 -5.39
N LEU A 178 9.82 15.98 -4.57
CA LEU A 178 9.91 16.02 -3.12
C LEU A 178 9.70 14.63 -2.54
N HIS A 179 10.42 14.32 -1.47
CA HIS A 179 10.17 13.17 -0.60
C HIS A 179 9.45 13.64 0.66
N PHE A 180 8.60 12.79 1.22
CA PHE A 180 7.93 13.12 2.47
C PHE A 180 7.82 11.91 3.38
N VAL A 181 7.88 12.20 4.68
CA VAL A 181 8.01 11.20 5.75
C VAL A 181 7.12 11.60 6.91
N GLY A 182 6.15 10.74 7.26
CA GLY A 182 5.32 10.85 8.45
C GLY A 182 5.69 9.79 9.48
N ARG A 183 5.79 10.17 10.76
CA ARG A 183 6.05 9.26 11.89
C ARG A 183 5.11 9.60 13.03
N TYR A 184 4.02 8.85 13.18
CA TYR A 184 2.95 9.18 14.10
C TYR A 184 2.83 8.13 15.19
N ARG A 185 2.56 8.59 16.41
CA ARG A 185 2.31 7.75 17.58
C ARG A 185 0.84 7.76 17.94
N PRO A 186 0.32 6.68 18.52
CA PRO A 186 -1.05 6.66 19.01
C PRO A 186 -1.20 7.72 20.10
N VAL A 187 -2.28 8.49 20.03
CA VAL A 187 -2.66 9.40 21.10
C VAL A 187 -3.61 8.64 22.00
N HIS A 188 -3.12 8.20 23.15
CA HIS A 188 -3.98 7.70 24.20
C HIS A 188 -4.80 8.88 24.74
N GLN A 189 -6.13 8.79 24.67
CA GLN A 189 -6.97 9.64 25.52
C GLN A 189 -6.71 9.17 26.94
N GLU A 190 -5.88 9.91 27.69
CA GLU A 190 -6.14 9.97 29.12
C GLU A 190 -7.55 10.55 29.26
N ASP A 191 -8.40 9.87 30.03
CA ASP A 191 -9.77 10.28 30.36
C ASP A 191 -9.76 11.67 31.00
N SER A 192 -9.68 12.71 30.18
CA SER A 192 -10.01 14.07 30.58
C SER A 192 -11.51 14.22 30.38
N ASN A 193 -12.23 13.94 31.47
CA ASN A 193 -13.48 14.62 31.77
C ASN A 193 -13.22 16.15 31.66
N GLY A 194 -13.43 16.72 30.48
CA GLY A 194 -13.19 18.13 30.23
C GLY A 194 -13.84 18.54 28.93
N ARG A 195 -15.05 19.10 29.04
CA ARG A 195 -15.67 19.93 28.00
C ARG A 195 -14.69 21.01 27.56
N GLU A 196 -14.59 21.23 26.25
CA GLU A 196 -14.56 22.57 25.66
C GLU A 196 -15.64 22.63 24.57
#